data_AF-A0A7J7DTR1-F1
#
_entry.id   AF-A0A7J7DTR1-F1
#
_cell.length_a   1.000
_cell.length_b   1.000
_cell.length_c   1.000
_cell.angle_alpha   90.00
_cell.angle_beta   90.00
_cell.angle_gamma   90.00
#
_symmetry.space_group_name_H-M   'P 1'
#
loop_
_entity.id
_entity.type
_entity.pdbx_description
1 polymer ?
#
loop_
_entity_poly.entity_id
_entity_poly.type
_entity_poly.pdbx_seq_one_letter_code
_entity_poly.pdbx_strand_id
1 'polypeptide(L)'
;MWVAAKSTLNELESLMEDVADVMKTANGCLSLPLGEYSCDEFDQKATTGQEEDESPPLQRVELTDYATLMAIIYSMVKQDHVMQERIATSLSLKTSSGELESYCLMWSLQPFIDDEIMHRAWKLIP
;
A
#
# COMPACT_ATOMS: atom_id res chain seq x y z
N MET A 1 11.15 -17.61 2.37
CA MET A 1 10.65 -16.35 2.97
C MET A 1 10.73 -15.20 1.97
N TRP A 2 11.92 -14.87 1.42
CA TRP A 2 12.10 -13.81 0.40
C TRP A 2 11.29 -13.95 -0.90
N VAL A 3 11.20 -15.17 -1.45
CA VAL A 3 10.43 -15.43 -2.68
C VAL A 3 8.92 -15.19 -2.46
N ALA A 4 8.43 -15.44 -1.24
CA ALA A 4 7.02 -15.25 -0.90
C ALA A 4 6.66 -13.77 -0.79
N ALA A 5 7.48 -12.96 -0.10
CA ALA A 5 7.24 -11.52 0.04
C ALA A 5 7.25 -10.77 -1.30
N LYS A 6 8.15 -11.17 -2.21
CA LYS A 6 8.23 -10.59 -3.54
C LYS A 6 7.05 -11.01 -4.44
N SER A 7 6.59 -12.27 -4.33
CA SER A 7 5.38 -12.72 -5.05
C SER A 7 4.15 -11.93 -4.60
N THR A 8 3.95 -11.76 -3.29
CA THR A 8 2.81 -11.02 -2.75
C THR A 8 2.83 -9.55 -3.17
N LEU A 9 4.02 -8.93 -3.25
CA LEU A 9 4.13 -7.55 -3.71
C LEU A 9 3.75 -7.41 -5.20
N ASN A 10 4.20 -8.34 -6.04
CA ASN A 10 3.86 -8.37 -7.46
C ASN A 10 2.36 -8.59 -7.69
N GLU A 11 1.74 -9.49 -6.91
CA GLU A 11 0.29 -9.73 -6.96
C GLU A 11 -0.49 -8.46 -6.56
N LEU A 12 -0.01 -7.75 -5.53
CA LEU A 12 -0.62 -6.50 -5.08
C LEU A 12 -0.46 -5.37 -6.09
N GLU A 13 0.69 -5.31 -6.78
CA GLU A 13 0.96 -4.36 -7.86
C GLU A 13 0.03 -4.62 -9.05
N SER A 14 -0.11 -5.87 -9.49
CA SER A 14 -1.07 -6.26 -10.53
C SER A 14 -2.50 -5.88 -10.15
N LEU A 15 -2.89 -6.10 -8.88
CA LEU A 15 -4.22 -5.74 -8.41
C LEU A 15 -4.45 -4.22 -8.39
N MET A 16 -3.42 -3.42 -8.09
CA MET A 16 -3.49 -1.96 -8.17
C MET A 16 -3.66 -1.47 -9.61
N GLU A 17 -3.02 -2.13 -10.58
CA GLU A 17 -3.22 -1.86 -12.02
C GLU A 17 -4.68 -2.13 -12.43
N ASP A 18 -5.23 -3.27 -12.00
CA ASP A 18 -6.63 -3.62 -12.25
C ASP A 18 -7.60 -2.59 -11.64
N VAL A 19 -7.37 -2.17 -10.39
CA VAL A 19 -8.19 -1.14 -9.72
C VAL A 19 -8.08 0.20 -10.46
N ALA A 20 -6.89 0.57 -10.92
CA ALA A 20 -6.69 1.79 -11.69
C ALA A 20 -7.45 1.75 -13.02
N ASP A 21 -7.47 0.61 -13.71
CA ASP A 21 -8.17 0.44 -14.98
C ASP A 21 -9.69 0.40 -14.82
N VAL A 22 -10.21 -0.26 -13.77
CA VAL A 22 -11.62 -0.19 -13.40
C VAL A 22 -12.03 1.24 -13.05
N MET A 23 -11.21 1.96 -12.29
CA MET A 23 -11.49 3.35 -11.92
C MET A 23 -11.46 4.27 -13.13
N LYS A 24 -10.50 4.14 -14.06
CA LYS A 24 -10.49 4.89 -15.33
C LYS A 24 -11.75 4.62 -16.15
N THR A 25 -12.17 3.37 -16.22
CA THR A 25 -13.37 2.94 -16.97
C THR A 25 -14.66 3.48 -16.31
N ALA A 26 -14.71 3.52 -14.98
CA ALA A 26 -15.86 4.01 -14.22
C ALA A 26 -15.93 5.56 -14.11
N ASN A 27 -14.80 6.27 -14.26
CA ASN A 27 -14.72 7.71 -14.05
C ASN A 27 -14.49 8.54 -15.32
N GLY A 28 -14.21 7.94 -16.49
CA GLY A 28 -14.23 8.56 -17.81
C GLY A 28 -13.33 9.78 -18.10
N CYS A 29 -12.84 10.54 -17.12
CA CYS A 29 -12.10 11.78 -17.38
C CYS A 29 -11.30 12.38 -16.21
N LEU A 30 -10.99 11.64 -15.14
CA LEU A 30 -10.14 12.18 -14.06
C LEU A 30 -8.92 11.30 -13.83
N SER A 31 -7.83 11.64 -14.54
CA SER A 31 -6.50 11.09 -14.29
C SER A 31 -6.02 11.51 -12.90
N LEU A 32 -6.08 10.62 -11.91
CA LEU A 32 -5.27 10.79 -10.70
C LEU A 32 -3.81 10.44 -11.05
N PRO A 33 -2.84 11.33 -10.79
CA PRO A 33 -1.44 10.99 -10.98
C PRO A 33 -1.04 10.01 -9.89
N LEU A 34 -0.75 8.77 -10.30
CA LEU A 34 0.04 7.84 -9.50
C LEU A 34 1.49 8.34 -9.52
N GLY A 35 1.75 9.43 -8.80
CA GLY A 35 3.07 10.05 -8.70
C GLY A 35 3.91 9.33 -7.65
N GLU A 36 5.18 9.10 -7.99
CA GLU A 36 6.24 8.73 -7.05
C GLU A 36 6.13 9.53 -5.76
N TYR A 37 5.75 8.88 -4.66
CA TYR A 37 5.66 9.52 -3.36
C TYR A 37 7.08 9.66 -2.78
N SER A 38 7.71 10.79 -3.08
CA SER A 38 8.72 11.33 -2.17
C SER A 38 8.01 11.76 -0.89
N CYS A 39 8.47 11.26 0.24
CA CYS A 39 7.98 11.62 1.55
C CYS A 39 8.31 13.09 1.82
N ASP A 40 7.35 13.98 1.62
CA ASP A 40 7.25 15.21 2.39
C ASP A 40 5.80 15.70 2.44
N GLU A 41 5.35 15.93 3.67
CA GLU A 41 4.25 16.82 4.05
C GLU A 41 2.80 16.42 3.67
N PHE A 42 2.12 15.83 4.66
CA PHE A 42 0.68 15.63 4.70
C PHE A 42 -0.01 16.99 4.91
N ASP A 43 -0.51 17.62 3.85
CA ASP A 43 -1.43 18.75 3.98
C ASP A 43 -2.70 18.50 3.16
N GLN A 44 -3.77 18.18 3.88
CA GLN A 44 -5.10 17.98 3.34
C GLN A 44 -5.71 19.34 2.99
N LYS A 45 -6.04 19.56 1.71
CA LYS A 45 -7.00 20.58 1.33
C LYS A 45 -8.01 20.03 0.33
N ALA A 46 -9.17 19.65 0.86
CA ALA A 46 -10.38 19.45 0.09
C ALA A 46 -10.75 20.72 -0.68
N THR A 47 -11.08 20.59 -1.97
CA THR A 47 -11.91 21.59 -2.65
C THR A 47 -12.87 20.87 -3.61
N THR A 48 -14.15 21.03 -3.30
CA THR A 48 -15.33 20.57 -4.06
C THR A 48 -15.47 21.30 -5.40
N GLY A 49 -15.90 20.58 -6.43
CA GLY A 49 -16.47 21.13 -7.67
C GLY A 49 -17.34 20.08 -8.37
N GLN A 50 -18.59 20.44 -8.67
CA GLN A 50 -19.66 19.67 -9.35
C GLN A 50 -19.22 19.19 -10.76
N GLU A 51 -19.80 18.18 -11.44
CA GLU A 51 -21.22 17.98 -11.82
C GLU A 51 -21.52 16.49 -12.15
N GLU A 52 -22.83 16.23 -12.27
CA GLU A 52 -23.63 15.00 -12.31
C GLU A 52 -23.21 13.90 -13.31
N ASP A 53 -23.10 12.66 -12.82
CA ASP A 53 -23.45 11.44 -13.56
C ASP A 53 -24.05 10.41 -12.58
N GLU A 54 -25.16 9.82 -13.00
CA GLU A 54 -26.23 9.22 -12.20
C GLU A 54 -25.89 7.78 -11.75
N SER A 55 -24.82 7.64 -10.97
CA SER A 55 -24.58 6.44 -10.13
C SER A 55 -24.82 6.80 -8.66
N PRO A 56 -25.36 5.89 -7.83
CA PRO A 56 -25.67 6.22 -6.44
C PRO A 56 -24.40 6.76 -5.76
N PRO A 57 -24.45 7.96 -5.13
CA PRO A 57 -23.27 8.60 -4.52
C PRO A 57 -22.53 7.67 -3.54
N LEU A 58 -23.26 6.74 -2.93
CA LEU A 58 -22.75 5.73 -2.01
C LEU A 58 -21.73 4.79 -2.67
N GLN A 59 -21.99 4.31 -3.89
CA GLN A 59 -21.16 3.28 -4.52
C GLN A 59 -19.82 3.85 -5.01
N ARG A 60 -19.79 5.12 -5.42
CA ARG A 60 -18.56 5.83 -5.81
C ARG A 60 -17.70 6.20 -4.59
N VAL A 61 -18.32 6.59 -3.47
CA VAL A 61 -17.61 6.88 -2.21
C VAL A 61 -17.00 5.60 -1.64
N GLU A 62 -17.74 4.49 -1.61
CA GLU A 62 -17.24 3.18 -1.14
C GLU A 62 -16.09 2.63 -1.99
N LEU A 63 -16.15 2.76 -3.32
CA LEU A 63 -15.06 2.35 -4.21
C LEU A 63 -13.81 3.22 -4.03
N THR A 64 -13.98 4.51 -3.76
CA THR A 64 -12.87 5.44 -3.47
C THR A 64 -12.21 5.09 -2.14
N ASP A 65 -13.00 4.74 -1.13
CA ASP A 65 -12.50 4.30 0.17
C ASP A 65 -11.75 2.96 0.08
N TYR A 66 -12.25 2.02 -0.73
CA TYR A 66 -11.58 0.75 -0.99
C TYR A 66 -10.26 0.94 -1.74
N ALA A 67 -10.24 1.74 -2.82
CA ALA A 67 -9.02 2.03 -3.56
C ALA A 67 -7.98 2.76 -2.69
N THR A 68 -8.43 3.67 -1.83
CA THR A 68 -7.58 4.36 -0.86
C THR A 68 -6.97 3.37 0.13
N LEU A 69 -7.78 2.47 0.69
CA LEU A 69 -7.31 1.46 1.63
C LEU A 69 -6.30 0.50 0.98
N MET A 70 -6.57 0.06 -0.24
CA MET A 70 -5.65 -0.77 -1.03
C MET A 70 -4.32 -0.06 -1.32
N ALA A 71 -4.36 1.22 -1.68
CA ALA A 71 -3.15 2.01 -1.92
C ALA A 71 -2.31 2.18 -0.65
N ILE A 72 -2.96 2.35 0.51
CA ILE A 72 -2.28 2.43 1.80
C ILE A 72 -1.62 1.10 2.15
N ILE A 73 -2.33 -0.03 2.02
CA ILE A 73 -1.79 -1.38 2.26
C ILE A 73 -0.61 -1.67 1.34
N TYR A 74 -0.71 -1.34 0.05
CA TYR A 74 0.39 -1.47 -0.89
C TYR A 74 1.62 -0.67 -0.44
N SER A 75 1.42 0.58 -0.01
CA SER A 75 2.50 1.43 0.44
C SER A 75 3.19 0.87 1.69
N MET A 76 2.42 0.35 2.65
CA MET A 76 2.92 -0.31 3.86
C MET A 76 3.78 -1.54 3.52
N VAL A 77 3.25 -2.45 2.70
CA VAL A 77 3.96 -3.68 2.29
C VAL A 77 5.21 -3.36 1.44
N LYS A 78 5.13 -2.35 0.58
CA LYS A 78 6.28 -1.91 -0.23
C LYS A 78 7.40 -1.35 0.64
N GLN A 79 7.08 -0.51 1.62
CA GLN A 79 8.07 0.04 2.55
C GLN A 79 8.72 -1.08 3.38
N ASP A 80 7.91 -2.02 3.87
CA ASP A 80 8.38 -3.20 4.59
C ASP A 80 9.39 -3.99 3.73
N HIS A 81 9.01 -4.31 2.48
CA HIS A 81 9.88 -5.03 1.55
C HIS A 81 11.20 -4.28 1.24
N VAL A 82 11.14 -2.97 0.95
CA VAL A 82 12.35 -2.18 0.66
C VAL A 82 13.32 -2.20 1.84
N MET A 83 12.80 -2.15 3.06
CA MET A 83 13.65 -2.25 4.25
C MET A 83 14.21 -3.66 4.43
N GLN A 84 13.45 -4.73 4.16
CA GLN A 84 13.99 -6.11 4.12
C GLN A 84 15.15 -6.24 3.14
N GLU A 85 15.03 -5.63 1.96
CA GLU A 85 16.07 -5.64 0.94
C GLU A 85 17.34 -4.92 1.40
N ARG A 86 17.18 -3.74 2.01
CA ARG A 86 18.32 -2.98 2.56
C ARG A 86 19.02 -3.74 3.68
N ILE A 87 18.28 -4.39 4.58
CA ILE A 87 18.87 -5.20 5.65
C ILE A 87 19.58 -6.41 5.04
N ALA A 88 18.92 -7.18 4.18
CA ALA A 88 19.49 -8.38 3.56
C ALA A 88 20.77 -8.09 2.76
N THR A 89 20.84 -6.92 2.09
CA THR A 89 22.04 -6.46 1.37
C THR A 89 23.14 -5.93 2.29
N SER A 90 22.78 -5.40 3.45
CA SER A 90 23.73 -4.91 4.46
C SER A 90 24.31 -6.03 5.31
N LEU A 91 23.59 -7.15 5.45
CA LEU A 91 24.08 -8.35 6.11
C LEU A 91 25.27 -8.91 5.32
N SER A 92 26.36 -9.17 6.02
CA SER A 92 27.59 -9.71 5.42
C SER A 92 28.00 -10.98 6.14
N LEU A 93 28.95 -11.74 5.58
CA LEU A 93 29.55 -12.89 6.24
C LEU A 93 30.22 -12.55 7.59
N LYS A 94 30.39 -11.26 7.90
CA LYS A 94 30.96 -10.76 9.17
C LYS A 94 29.90 -10.39 10.21
N THR A 95 28.62 -10.39 9.85
CA THR A 95 27.56 -10.10 10.82
C THR A 95 27.58 -11.17 11.92
N SER A 96 27.66 -10.73 13.17
CA SER A 96 27.65 -11.64 14.31
C SER A 96 26.27 -12.25 14.52
N SER A 97 26.21 -13.42 15.17
CA SER A 97 24.93 -14.07 15.52
C SER A 97 24.01 -13.14 16.32
N GLY A 98 24.56 -12.37 17.27
CA GLY A 98 23.78 -11.46 18.11
C GLY A 98 23.21 -10.25 17.35
N GLU A 99 23.96 -9.72 16.38
CA GLU A 99 23.45 -8.67 15.49
C GLU A 99 22.33 -9.21 14.61
N LEU A 100 22.50 -10.40 14.03
CA LEU A 100 21.47 -11.06 13.23
C LEU A 100 20.19 -11.33 14.04
N GLU A 101 20.30 -11.84 15.26
CA GLU A 101 19.17 -12.04 16.18
C GLU A 101 18.46 -10.72 16.50
N SER A 102 19.23 -9.64 16.71
CA SER A 102 18.67 -8.30 16.95
C SER A 102 17.90 -7.80 15.74
N TYR A 103 18.41 -8.01 14.52
CA TYR A 103 17.68 -7.70 13.29
C TYR A 103 16.41 -8.53 13.15
N CYS A 104 16.46 -9.83 13.42
CA CYS A 104 15.27 -10.69 13.38
C CYS A 104 14.21 -10.24 14.38
N LEU A 105 14.60 -9.85 15.60
CA LEU A 105 13.67 -9.35 16.62
C LEU A 105 13.03 -8.04 16.18
N MET A 106 13.82 -7.06 15.73
CA MET A 106 13.31 -5.78 15.23
C MET A 106 12.32 -6.00 14.07
N TRP A 107 12.59 -6.97 13.20
CA TRP A 107 11.74 -7.30 12.07
C TRP A 107 10.42 -7.97 12.47
N SER A 108 10.41 -8.75 13.56
CA SER A 108 9.19 -9.38 14.07
C SER A 108 8.13 -8.38 14.53
N LEU A 109 8.53 -7.13 14.78
CA LEU A 109 7.65 -6.03 15.18
C LEU A 109 6.89 -5.38 14.01
N GLN A 110 7.20 -5.77 12.75
CA GLN A 110 6.52 -5.28 11.54
C GLN A 110 6.36 -3.74 11.51
N PRO A 111 7.46 -2.97 11.56
CA PRO A 111 7.40 -1.53 11.87
C PRO A 111 6.65 -0.66 10.84
N PHE A 112 6.37 -1.18 9.65
CA PHE A 112 5.62 -0.48 8.59
C PHE A 112 4.18 -0.97 8.46
N ILE A 113 3.78 -1.99 9.23
CA ILE A 113 2.44 -2.55 9.18
C ILE A 113 1.61 -1.96 10.32
N ASP A 114 0.56 -1.22 9.95
CA ASP A 114 -0.48 -0.73 10.85
C ASP A 114 -1.61 -1.77 10.96
N ASP A 115 -1.71 -2.40 12.12
CA ASP A 115 -2.70 -3.43 12.42
C ASP A 115 -4.15 -2.91 12.33
N GLU A 116 -4.41 -1.63 12.60
CA GLU A 116 -5.76 -1.06 12.51
C GLU A 116 -6.21 -0.96 11.05
N ILE A 117 -5.29 -0.60 10.15
CA ILE A 117 -5.56 -0.55 8.71
C ILE A 117 -5.83 -1.97 8.18
N MET A 118 -5.01 -2.93 8.60
CA MET A 118 -5.21 -4.35 8.26
C MET A 118 -6.54 -4.86 8.80
N HIS A 119 -6.88 -4.54 10.05
CA HIS A 119 -8.15 -4.96 10.64
C HIS A 119 -9.36 -4.34 9.93
N ARG A 120 -9.28 -3.09 9.48
CA ARG A 120 -10.31 -2.45 8.65
C ARG A 120 -10.46 -3.15 7.31
N ALA A 121 -9.35 -3.49 6.66
CA ALA A 121 -9.37 -4.19 5.38
C ALA A 121 -9.97 -5.59 5.50
N TRP A 122 -9.66 -6.32 6.58
CA TRP A 122 -10.22 -7.65 6.83
C TRP A 122 -11.74 -7.64 6.98
N LYS A 123 -12.34 -6.55 7.48
CA LYS A 123 -13.80 -6.40 7.57
C LYS A 123 -14.49 -6.26 6.21
N LEU A 124 -13.74 -5.95 5.15
CA LEU A 124 -14.26 -5.78 3.79
C LEU A 124 -14.23 -7.07 2.98
N ILE A 125 -13.58 -8.13 3.51
CA ILE A 125 -13.55 -9.45 2.89
C ILE A 125 -14.83 -10.20 3.29
N PRO A 126 -15.65 -10.68 2.33
CA PRO A 126 -16.88 -11.43 2.61
C PRO A 126 -16.68 -12.75 3.36
#